data_AF-A0A970UBY4-F1
#
_entry.id   AF-A0A970UBY4-F1
#
_cell.length_a   1.000
_cell.length_b   1.000
_cell.length_c   1.000
_cell.angle_alpha   90.00
_cell.angle_beta   90.00
_cell.angle_gamma   90.00
#
_symmetry.space_group_name_H-M   'P 1'
#
loop_
_entity.id
_entity.type
_entity.pdbx_description
1 polymer ?
#
loop_
_entity_poly.entity_id
_entity_poly.type
_entity_poly.pdbx_seq_one_letter_code
_entity_poly.pdbx_strand_id
1 'polypeptide(L)'
;MKKLIILLFFTSLVLQGFAQTREVPFTLDDRDRIMRTEEQLKATNEKIESLRNEMNSKFEAINSKMDTKFGALESKMDSKFEAVVTRIDATNSRIDILYWGIAILITIMLFIFGFIIWDRRTALDPVRHKIVTHEERLGKLEQITREQAKKDPDFAELLKIAGLL
;
A
#
# COMPACT_ATOMS: atom_id res chain seq x y z
N MET A 1 70.29 71.24 53.07
CA MET A 1 69.88 71.23 51.65
C MET A 1 69.04 70.01 51.26
N LYS A 2 69.45 68.78 51.57
CA LYS A 2 68.70 67.55 51.19
C LYS A 2 67.23 67.50 51.70
N LYS A 3 66.96 67.93 52.94
CA LYS A 3 65.59 67.97 53.51
C LYS A 3 64.66 69.00 52.83
N LEU A 4 65.21 70.12 52.36
CA LEU A 4 64.45 71.17 51.67
C LEU A 4 64.02 70.71 50.26
N ILE A 5 64.88 69.97 49.57
CA ILE A 5 64.60 69.39 48.25
C ILE A 5 63.52 68.30 48.36
N ILE A 6 63.59 67.45 49.39
CA ILE A 6 62.55 66.43 49.65
C ILE A 6 61.20 67.10 49.95
N LEU A 7 61.20 68.19 50.74
CA LEU A 7 59.98 68.92 51.04
C LEU A 7 59.37 69.58 49.80
N LEU A 8 60.19 70.21 48.94
CA LEU A 8 59.75 70.78 47.67
C LEU A 8 59.21 69.73 46.70
N PHE A 9 59.84 68.55 46.66
CA PHE A 9 59.38 67.44 45.84
C PHE A 9 58.05 66.88 46.35
N PHE A 10 57.89 66.77 47.68
CA PHE A 10 56.65 66.32 48.30
C PHE A 10 55.51 67.33 48.08
N THR A 11 55.78 68.63 48.18
CA THR A 11 54.78 69.67 47.87
C THR A 11 54.39 69.68 46.38
N SER A 12 55.35 69.45 45.48
CA SER A 12 55.07 69.34 44.04
C SER A 12 54.21 68.11 43.72
N LEU A 13 54.51 66.98 44.37
CA LEU A 13 53.76 65.73 44.22
C LEU A 13 52.33 65.84 44.74
N VAL A 14 52.13 66.55 45.86
CA VAL A 14 50.80 66.83 46.41
C VAL A 14 50.01 67.77 45.48
N LEU A 15 50.64 68.79 44.88
CA LEU A 15 49.97 69.68 43.91
C LEU A 15 49.50 68.94 42.65
N GLN A 16 50.22 67.92 42.19
CA GLN A 16 49.80 67.10 41.04
C GLN A 16 48.56 66.25 41.36
N GLY A 17 48.38 65.82 42.62
CA GLY A 17 47.20 65.07 43.06
C GLY A 17 45.90 65.87 43.08
N PHE A 18 45.95 67.21 43.13
CA PHE A 18 44.78 68.09 43.12
C PHE A 18 44.34 68.54 41.71
N ALA A 19 45.10 68.21 40.66
CA ALA A 19 44.86 68.76 39.32
C ALA A 19 43.78 68.03 38.49
N GLN A 20 43.28 66.87 38.93
CA GLN A 20 42.32 66.06 38.17
C GLN A 20 41.17 65.54 39.03
N THR A 21 40.26 66.44 39.40
CA THR A 21 38.91 66.08 39.90
C THR A 21 37.94 67.22 39.63
N ARG A 22 37.89 67.70 38.38
CA ARG A 22 36.78 68.55 37.94
C ARG A 22 35.62 67.65 37.56
N GLU A 23 34.57 67.67 38.38
CA GLU A 23 33.28 67.11 38.00
C GLU A 23 32.85 67.80 36.71
N VAL A 24 32.70 67.03 35.63
CA VAL A 24 32.21 67.55 34.36
C VAL A 24 30.71 67.83 34.56
N PRO A 25 30.28 69.10 34.54
CA PRO A 25 28.88 69.41 34.76
C PRO A 25 28.06 68.98 33.54
N PHE A 26 26.90 68.39 33.79
CA PHE A 26 25.95 68.04 32.74
C PHE A 26 25.48 69.31 32.01
N THR A 27 25.77 69.39 30.71
CA THR A 27 25.57 70.60 29.89
C THR A 27 24.22 70.60 29.18
N LEU A 28 23.85 71.73 28.56
CA LEU A 28 22.68 71.80 27.68
C LEU A 28 22.84 70.88 26.45
N ASP A 29 24.06 70.72 25.91
CA ASP A 29 24.33 69.80 24.79
C ASP A 29 24.04 68.35 25.17
N ASP A 30 24.36 67.96 26.41
CA ASP A 30 24.07 66.61 26.91
C ASP A 30 22.55 66.37 27.03
N ARG A 31 21.77 67.39 27.41
CA ARG A 31 20.29 67.33 27.43
C ARG A 31 19.71 67.17 26.02
N ASP A 32 20.19 67.96 25.07
CA ASP A 32 19.73 67.91 23.68
C ASP A 32 20.08 66.58 23.01
N ARG A 33 21.26 66.00 23.34
CA ARG A 33 21.62 64.65 22.91
C ARG A 33 20.67 63.60 23.48
N ILE A 34 20.37 63.66 24.78
CA ILE A 34 19.43 62.73 25.42
C ILE A 34 18.06 62.83 24.77
N MET A 35 17.53 64.05 24.60
CA MET A 35 16.23 64.28 23.95
C MET A 35 16.19 63.68 22.54
N ARG A 36 17.23 63.89 21.73
CA ARG A 36 17.33 63.29 20.39
C ARG A 36 17.38 61.76 20.45
N THR A 37 18.10 61.17 21.40
CA THR A 37 18.14 59.71 21.54
C THR A 37 16.81 59.14 22.01
N GLU A 38 16.07 59.83 22.88
CA GLU A 38 14.73 59.44 23.31
C GLU A 38 13.73 59.49 22.14
N GLU A 39 13.79 60.53 21.31
CA GLU A 39 12.98 60.63 20.10
C GLU A 39 13.31 59.51 19.10
N GLN A 40 14.59 59.23 18.88
CA GLN A 40 15.03 58.12 18.02
C GLN A 40 14.59 56.76 18.58
N LEU A 41 14.65 56.57 19.90
CA LEU A 41 14.21 55.36 20.57
C LEU A 41 12.69 55.17 20.40
N LYS A 42 11.90 56.24 20.57
CA LYS A 42 10.46 56.21 20.36
C LYS A 42 10.11 55.86 18.91
N ALA A 43 10.74 56.52 17.94
CA ALA A 43 10.53 56.23 16.52
C ALA A 43 10.95 54.79 16.15
N THR A 44 12.00 54.26 16.80
CA THR A 44 12.42 52.86 16.61
C THR A 44 11.40 51.89 17.21
N ASN A 45 10.87 52.20 18.39
CA ASN A 45 9.86 51.37 19.04
C ASN A 45 8.56 51.31 18.22
N GLU A 46 8.10 52.44 17.67
CA GLU A 46 6.96 52.50 16.76
C GLU A 46 7.18 51.65 15.50
N LYS A 47 8.37 51.70 14.90
CA LYS A 47 8.72 50.84 13.76
C LYS A 47 8.70 49.36 14.12
N ILE A 48 9.24 48.99 15.29
CA ILE A 48 9.24 47.61 15.77
C ILE A 48 7.79 47.12 15.97
N GLU A 49 6.92 47.95 16.54
CA GLU A 49 5.52 47.62 16.74
C GLU A 49 4.78 47.44 15.41
N SER A 50 4.99 48.35 14.45
CA SER A 50 4.46 48.22 13.09
C SER A 50 4.93 46.93 12.41
N LEU A 51 6.22 46.60 12.51
CA LEU A 51 6.77 45.37 11.95
C LEU A 51 6.20 44.11 12.61
N ARG A 52 6.02 44.13 13.93
CA ARG A 52 5.38 43.03 14.67
C ARG A 52 3.93 42.82 14.23
N ASN A 53 3.17 43.89 14.04
CA ASN A 53 1.79 43.83 13.58
C ASN A 53 1.70 43.29 12.14
N GLU A 54 2.56 43.76 11.24
CA GLU A 54 2.63 43.25 9.87
C GLU A 54 3.01 41.76 9.86
N MET A 55 4.00 41.37 10.66
CA MET A 55 4.43 39.97 10.77
C MET A 55 3.31 39.08 11.32
N ASN A 56 2.60 39.52 12.36
CA ASN A 56 1.48 38.76 12.92
C ASN A 56 0.35 38.58 11.89
N SER A 57 -0.01 39.65 11.18
CA SER A 57 -1.00 39.59 10.10
C SER A 57 -0.60 38.62 8.98
N LYS A 58 0.67 38.64 8.55
CA LYS A 58 1.17 37.69 7.54
C LYS A 58 1.14 36.25 8.06
N PHE A 59 1.48 36.04 9.33
CA PHE A 59 1.47 34.71 9.93
C PHE A 59 0.05 34.16 10.00
N GLU A 60 -0.92 34.97 10.45
CA GLU A 60 -2.35 34.61 10.43
C GLU A 60 -2.86 34.29 9.02
N ALA A 61 -2.48 35.10 8.02
CA ALA A 61 -2.84 34.86 6.62
C ALA A 61 -2.23 33.55 6.08
N ILE A 62 -0.99 33.24 6.45
CA ILE A 62 -0.34 31.98 6.09
C ILE A 62 -1.06 30.80 6.74
N ASN A 63 -1.37 30.88 8.04
CA ASN A 63 -2.09 29.83 8.75
C ASN A 63 -3.47 29.57 8.15
N SER A 64 -4.26 30.62 7.91
CA SER A 64 -5.59 30.47 7.30
C SER A 64 -5.53 29.85 5.89
N LYS A 65 -4.54 30.24 5.08
CA LYS A 65 -4.31 29.63 3.76
C LYS A 65 -3.86 28.17 3.88
N MET A 66 -3.07 27.85 4.89
CA MET A 66 -2.61 26.50 5.17
C MET A 66 -3.78 25.61 5.58
N ASP A 67 -4.61 26.04 6.54
CA ASP A 67 -5.80 25.33 6.99
C ASP A 67 -6.78 25.07 5.83
N THR A 68 -7.03 26.10 5.01
CA THR A 68 -7.91 25.98 3.84
C THR A 68 -7.38 24.94 2.84
N LYS A 69 -6.06 24.95 2.58
CA LYS A 69 -5.43 23.99 1.66
C LYS A 69 -5.44 22.57 2.22
N PHE A 70 -5.18 22.41 3.51
CA PHE A 70 -5.22 21.11 4.16
C PHE A 70 -6.64 20.54 4.18
N GLY A 71 -7.65 21.33 4.56
CA GLY A 71 -9.04 20.88 4.51
C GLY A 71 -9.51 20.51 3.09
N ALA A 72 -9.10 21.29 2.07
CA ALA A 72 -9.40 20.95 0.68
C ALA A 72 -8.68 19.66 0.21
N LEU A 73 -7.46 19.42 0.69
CA LEU A 73 -6.71 18.21 0.38
C LEU A 73 -7.34 16.98 1.05
N GLU A 74 -7.73 17.10 2.32
CA GLU A 74 -8.41 16.07 3.10
C GLU A 74 -9.72 15.66 2.43
N SER A 75 -10.59 16.63 2.11
CA SER A 75 -11.84 16.37 1.40
C SER A 75 -11.64 15.69 0.04
N LYS A 76 -10.60 16.11 -0.71
CA LYS A 76 -10.25 15.47 -1.99
C LYS A 76 -9.73 14.05 -1.80
N MET A 77 -8.99 13.79 -0.72
CA MET A 77 -8.49 12.46 -0.38
C MET A 77 -9.65 11.54 -0.01
N ASP A 78 -10.57 11.99 0.83
CA ASP A 78 -11.77 11.23 1.22
C ASP A 78 -12.63 10.88 0.02
N SER A 79 -12.94 11.85 -0.84
CA SER A 79 -13.72 11.61 -2.07
C SER A 79 -13.03 10.61 -3.00
N LYS A 80 -11.70 10.68 -3.15
CA LYS A 80 -10.95 9.71 -3.94
C LYS A 80 -10.95 8.33 -3.30
N PHE A 81 -10.83 8.25 -1.98
CA PHE A 81 -10.84 7.00 -1.25
C PHE A 81 -12.20 6.32 -1.36
N GLU A 82 -13.29 7.06 -1.15
CA GLU A 82 -14.66 6.57 -1.33
C GLU A 82 -14.92 6.06 -2.75
N ALA A 83 -14.46 6.80 -3.77
CA ALA A 83 -14.56 6.37 -5.17
C ALA A 83 -13.78 5.08 -5.44
N VAL A 84 -12.60 4.91 -4.82
CA VAL A 84 -11.80 3.68 -4.92
C VAL A 84 -12.51 2.52 -4.22
N VAL A 85 -13.01 2.72 -3.00
CA VAL A 85 -13.78 1.71 -2.25
C VAL A 85 -14.98 1.24 -3.07
N THR A 86 -15.77 2.16 -3.61
CA THR A 86 -16.93 1.84 -4.44
C THR A 86 -16.53 1.01 -5.67
N ARG A 87 -15.40 1.34 -6.32
CA ARG A 87 -14.91 0.57 -7.47
C ARG A 87 -14.43 -0.82 -7.06
N ILE A 88 -13.81 -0.95 -5.89
CA ILE A 88 -13.38 -2.24 -5.34
C ILE A 88 -14.61 -3.10 -5.03
N ASP A 89 -15.62 -2.56 -4.35
CA ASP A 89 -16.84 -3.28 -4.02
C ASP A 89 -17.60 -3.75 -5.27
N ALA A 90 -17.68 -2.89 -6.29
CA ALA A 90 -18.25 -3.26 -7.59
C ALA A 90 -17.44 -4.37 -8.29
N THR A 91 -16.12 -4.37 -8.12
CA THR A 91 -15.25 -5.42 -8.69
C THR A 91 -15.39 -6.73 -7.93
N ASN A 92 -15.41 -6.69 -6.59
CA ASN A 92 -15.64 -7.84 -5.73
C ASN A 92 -16.99 -8.49 -6.05
N SER A 93 -18.05 -7.69 -6.20
CA SER A 93 -19.38 -8.20 -6.58
C SER A 93 -19.36 -8.97 -7.90
N ARG A 94 -18.60 -8.51 -8.90
CA ARG A 94 -18.45 -9.20 -10.20
C ARG A 94 -17.65 -10.49 -10.05
N ILE A 95 -16.61 -10.46 -9.23
CA ILE A 95 -15.76 -11.61 -8.93
C ILE A 95 -16.57 -12.69 -8.18
N ASP A 96 -17.41 -12.30 -7.23
CA ASP A 96 -18.27 -13.22 -6.49
C ASP A 96 -19.26 -13.94 -7.41
N ILE A 97 -19.88 -13.21 -8.34
CA ILE A 97 -20.76 -13.81 -9.37
C ILE A 97 -19.98 -14.81 -10.24
N LEU A 98 -18.77 -14.45 -10.66
CA LEU A 98 -17.92 -15.34 -11.45
C LEU A 98 -17.53 -16.61 -10.68
N TYR A 99 -17.13 -16.48 -9.41
CA TYR A 99 -16.81 -17.62 -8.55
C TYR A 99 -18.01 -18.53 -8.34
N TRP A 100 -19.21 -17.98 -8.11
CA TRP A 100 -20.45 -18.76 -8.03
C TRP A 100 -20.74 -19.51 -9.32
N GLY A 101 -20.60 -18.86 -10.48
CA GLY A 101 -20.78 -19.51 -11.78
C GLY A 101 -19.81 -20.67 -12.02
N ILE A 102 -18.53 -20.48 -11.68
CA ILE A 102 -17.51 -21.53 -11.78
C ILE A 102 -17.81 -22.67 -10.80
N ALA A 103 -18.22 -22.36 -9.57
CA ALA A 103 -18.57 -23.38 -8.57
C ALA A 103 -19.71 -24.28 -9.09
N ILE A 104 -20.77 -23.70 -9.65
CA ILE A 104 -21.88 -24.45 -10.25
C ILE A 104 -21.40 -25.32 -11.40
N LEU A 105 -20.57 -24.78 -12.30
CA LEU A 105 -20.00 -25.55 -13.42
C LEU A 105 -19.18 -26.75 -12.95
N ILE A 106 -18.34 -26.57 -11.92
CA ILE A 106 -17.55 -27.66 -11.34
C ILE A 106 -18.47 -28.72 -10.71
N THR A 107 -19.51 -28.31 -9.98
CA THR A 107 -20.49 -29.24 -9.41
C THR A 107 -21.19 -30.07 -10.48
N ILE A 108 -21.61 -29.46 -11.59
CA ILE A 108 -22.25 -30.17 -12.71
C ILE A 108 -21.25 -31.12 -13.39
N MET A 109 -20.01 -30.69 -13.62
CA MET A 109 -18.95 -31.54 -14.18
C MET A 109 -18.75 -32.80 -13.33
N LEU A 110 -18.59 -32.64 -12.01
CA LEU A 110 -18.40 -33.76 -11.09
C LEU A 110 -19.63 -34.66 -11.03
N PHE A 111 -20.82 -34.09 -11.08
CA PHE A 111 -22.07 -34.84 -11.12
C PHE A 111 -22.16 -35.72 -12.37
N ILE A 112 -21.84 -35.18 -13.54
CA ILE A 112 -21.84 -35.93 -14.82
C ILE A 112 -20.78 -37.03 -14.78
N PHE A 113 -19.56 -36.75 -14.34
CA PHE A 113 -18.54 -37.80 -14.21
C PHE A 113 -18.95 -38.90 -13.24
N GLY A 114 -19.54 -38.54 -12.10
CA GLY A 114 -20.10 -39.50 -11.15
C GLY A 114 -21.18 -40.36 -11.79
N PHE A 115 -22.08 -39.74 -12.56
CA PHE A 115 -23.14 -40.43 -13.29
C PHE A 115 -22.59 -41.39 -14.36
N ILE A 116 -21.59 -40.98 -15.15
CA ILE A 116 -20.97 -41.83 -16.18
C ILE A 116 -20.31 -43.07 -15.56
N ILE A 117 -19.60 -42.91 -14.44
CA ILE A 117 -18.97 -44.03 -13.73
C ILE A 117 -20.04 -45.01 -13.22
N TRP A 118 -21.17 -44.49 -12.74
CA TRP A 118 -22.29 -45.28 -12.24
C TRP A 118 -23.08 -45.99 -13.34
N ASP A 119 -23.40 -45.29 -14.44
CA ASP A 119 -24.11 -45.83 -15.61
C ASP A 119 -23.31 -46.94 -16.28
N ARG A 120 -21.99 -46.78 -16.45
CA ARG A 120 -21.13 -47.82 -17.00
C ARG A 120 -21.17 -49.11 -16.19
N ARG A 121 -21.24 -49.04 -14.86
CA ARG A 121 -21.35 -50.23 -13.99
C ARG A 121 -22.72 -50.91 -14.13
N THR A 122 -23.78 -50.15 -14.38
CA THR A 122 -25.16 -50.64 -14.40
C THR A 122 -25.59 -51.14 -15.79
N ALA A 123 -25.16 -50.47 -16.87
CA ALA A 123 -25.56 -50.76 -18.25
C ALA A 123 -24.77 -51.92 -18.88
N LEU A 124 -23.54 -52.20 -18.45
CA LEU A 124 -22.71 -53.27 -19.02
C LEU A 124 -23.02 -54.66 -18.47
N ASP A 125 -23.76 -54.78 -17.37
CA ASP A 125 -24.08 -56.07 -16.74
C ASP A 125 -24.87 -57.02 -17.68
N PRO A 126 -25.95 -56.59 -18.37
CA PRO A 126 -26.66 -57.45 -19.30
C PRO A 126 -25.86 -57.74 -20.59
N VAL A 127 -24.96 -56.85 -21.00
CA VAL A 127 -24.11 -57.04 -22.19
C VAL A 127 -23.03 -58.08 -21.91
N ARG A 128 -22.43 -58.03 -20.71
CA ARG A 128 -21.42 -59.00 -20.27
C ARG A 128 -21.98 -60.42 -20.25
N HIS A 129 -23.20 -60.59 -19.75
CA HIS A 129 -23.85 -61.90 -19.74
C HIS A 129 -24.08 -62.43 -21.15
N LYS A 130 -24.52 -61.59 -22.10
CA LYS A 130 -24.73 -61.99 -23.51
C LYS A 130 -23.43 -62.41 -24.20
N ILE A 131 -22.33 -61.71 -23.96
CA ILE A 131 -21.02 -62.08 -24.52
C ILE A 131 -20.58 -63.45 -24.01
N VAL A 132 -20.70 -63.72 -22.71
CA VAL A 132 -20.36 -65.03 -22.11
C VAL A 132 -21.24 -66.16 -22.68
N THR A 133 -22.54 -65.91 -22.89
CA THR A 133 -23.43 -66.93 -23.48
C THR A 133 -23.13 -67.24 -24.94
N HIS A 134 -22.64 -66.26 -25.71
CA HIS A 134 -22.23 -66.49 -27.09
C HIS A 134 -20.94 -67.31 -27.18
N GLU A 135 -19.97 -67.07 -26.29
CA GLU A 135 -18.75 -67.89 -26.23
C GLU A 135 -19.04 -69.36 -25.92
N GLU A 136 -19.92 -69.65 -24.95
CA GLU A 136 -20.30 -71.04 -24.64
C GLU A 136 -20.99 -71.76 -25.81
N ARG A 137 -21.84 -71.04 -26.55
CA ARG A 137 -22.52 -71.61 -27.74
C ARG A 137 -21.54 -71.89 -28.86
N LEU A 138 -20.57 -71.00 -29.07
CA LEU A 138 -19.50 -71.22 -30.05
C LEU A 138 -18.62 -72.42 -29.67
N GLY A 139 -18.25 -72.55 -28.39
CA GLY A 139 -17.49 -73.72 -27.91
C GLY A 139 -18.24 -75.05 -28.08
N LYS A 140 -19.56 -75.08 -27.82
CA LYS A 140 -20.39 -76.28 -28.07
C LYS A 140 -20.52 -76.60 -29.56
N LEU A 141 -20.67 -75.58 -30.40
CA LEU A 141 -20.72 -75.76 -31.85
C LEU A 141 -19.39 -76.24 -32.41
N GLU A 142 -18.26 -75.72 -31.92
CA GLU A 142 -16.93 -76.21 -32.28
C GLU A 142 -16.76 -77.70 -31.92
N GLN A 143 -17.21 -78.10 -30.74
CA GLN A 143 -17.13 -79.49 -30.29
C GLN A 143 -17.98 -80.44 -31.16
N ILE A 144 -19.22 -80.09 -31.45
CA ILE A 144 -20.13 -80.88 -32.31
C ILE A 144 -19.59 -80.94 -33.74
N THR A 145 -19.09 -79.82 -34.24
CA THR A 145 -18.52 -79.71 -35.59
C THR A 145 -17.25 -80.55 -35.72
N ARG A 146 -16.40 -80.58 -34.68
CA ARG A 146 -15.21 -81.44 -34.60
C ARG A 146 -15.57 -82.94 -34.52
N GLU A 147 -16.66 -83.30 -33.85
CA GLU A 147 -17.16 -84.70 -33.86
C GLU A 147 -17.72 -85.11 -35.21
N GLN A 148 -18.42 -84.21 -35.89
CA GLN A 148 -18.99 -84.47 -37.22
C GLN A 148 -17.91 -84.52 -38.31
N ALA A 149 -16.89 -83.65 -38.25
CA ALA A 149 -15.75 -83.65 -39.16
C ALA A 149 -14.90 -84.93 -39.08
N LYS A 150 -14.94 -85.67 -37.96
CA LYS A 150 -14.28 -86.99 -37.86
C LYS A 150 -15.03 -88.11 -38.58
N LYS A 151 -16.32 -87.93 -38.88
CA LYS A 151 -17.18 -88.95 -39.49
C LYS A 151 -17.33 -88.78 -41.01
N ASP A 152 -17.08 -87.58 -41.53
CA ASP A 152 -17.28 -87.26 -42.95
C ASP A 152 -16.11 -86.43 -43.53
N PRO A 153 -15.30 -86.96 -44.46
CA PRO A 153 -14.09 -86.30 -44.97
C PRO A 153 -14.38 -85.02 -45.77
N ASP A 154 -15.47 -84.97 -46.52
CA ASP A 154 -15.86 -83.79 -47.33
C ASP A 154 -16.28 -82.61 -46.44
N PHE A 155 -16.87 -82.89 -45.26
CA PHE A 155 -17.27 -81.86 -44.29
C PHE A 155 -16.06 -81.24 -43.59
N ALA A 156 -14.98 -82.01 -43.38
CA ALA A 156 -13.74 -81.52 -42.78
C ALA A 156 -12.99 -80.53 -43.69
N GLU A 157 -13.00 -80.75 -45.01
CA GLU A 157 -12.40 -79.80 -45.96
C GLU A 157 -13.17 -78.48 -46.01
N LEU A 158 -14.50 -78.53 -45.99
CA LEU A 158 -15.35 -77.34 -45.97
C LEU A 158 -15.15 -76.48 -44.72
N LEU A 159 -14.94 -77.10 -43.56
CA LEU A 159 -14.66 -76.40 -42.31
C LEU A 159 -13.28 -75.74 -42.29
N LYS A 160 -12.29 -76.38 -42.93
CA LYS A 160 -10.93 -75.86 -43.06
C LYS A 160 -10.89 -74.65 -44.01
N ILE A 161 -11.70 -74.66 -45.06
CA ILE A 161 -11.87 -73.53 -45.99
C ILE A 161 -12.59 -72.35 -45.30
N ALA A 162 -13.55 -72.64 -44.43
CA ALA A 162 -14.27 -71.63 -43.65
C ALA A 162 -13.46 -71.03 -42.48
N GLY A 163 -12.26 -71.54 -42.20
CA GLY A 163 -11.35 -71.01 -41.17
C GLY A 163 -11.78 -71.30 -39.72
N LEU A 164 -12.65 -72.30 -39.51
CA LEU A 164 -13.17 -72.71 -38.20
C LEU A 164 -12.37 -73.87 -37.57
N LEU A 165 -11.30 -74.33 -38.24
CA LEU A 165 -10.40 -75.42 -37.82
C LEU A 165 -8.97 -75.19 -38.29
#